data_AF-X1LJ92-F1
#
_entry.id   AF-X1LJ92-F1
#
_cell.length_a   1.000
_cell.length_b   1.000
_cell.length_c   1.000
_cell.angle_alpha   90.00
_cell.angle_beta   90.00
_cell.angle_gamma   90.00
#
_symmetry.space_group_name_H-M   'P 1'
#
loop_
_entity.id
_entity.type
_entity.pdbx_description
1 polymer ?
#
loop_
_entity_poly.entity_id
_entity_poly.type
_entity_poly.pdbx_seq_one_letter_code
_entity_poly.pdbx_strand_id
1 'polypeptide(L)'
;SRELLEGQGWPEEHIRAVVSHGWGIFNDVEPQTNMEKALYAVDELTGLITAVAIIRPSKSMADLEAKAVMKKWKDKSFAAGVNRSVIEKGAAMLGVEVRELVTDTIMGMREVADKIGL
;
A
#
# COMPACT_ATOMS: atom_id res chain seq x y z
N SER A 1 -6.49 10.80 13.98
CA SER A 1 -6.61 11.23 12.57
C SER A 1 -7.91 11.96 12.28
N ARG A 2 -9.08 11.42 12.64
CA ARG A 2 -10.39 12.06 12.37
C ARG A 2 -10.51 13.51 12.84
N GLU A 3 -10.37 13.77 14.14
CA GLU A 3 -10.52 15.11 14.73
C GLU A 3 -9.63 16.17 14.04
N LEU A 4 -8.39 15.79 13.68
CA LEU A 4 -7.45 16.67 12.99
C LEU A 4 -7.92 17.00 11.56
N LEU A 5 -8.39 16.01 10.82
CA LEU A 5 -8.82 16.19 9.44
C LEU A 5 -10.16 16.92 9.35
N GLU A 6 -11.08 16.67 10.29
CA GLU A 6 -12.34 17.41 10.44
C GLU A 6 -12.05 18.89 10.75
N GLY A 7 -11.12 19.15 11.68
CA GLY A 7 -10.69 20.52 12.02
C GLY A 7 -10.03 21.27 10.85
N GLN A 8 -9.52 20.56 9.84
CA GLN A 8 -8.98 21.12 8.61
C GLN A 8 -9.99 21.17 7.45
N GLY A 9 -11.23 20.72 7.65
CA GLY A 9 -12.29 20.77 6.64
C GLY A 9 -12.13 19.74 5.51
N TRP A 10 -11.46 18.61 5.76
CA TRP A 10 -11.38 17.54 4.77
C TRP A 10 -12.73 16.86 4.54
N PRO A 11 -13.02 16.38 3.32
CA PRO A 11 -14.25 15.63 3.04
C PRO A 11 -14.36 14.33 3.86
N GLU A 12 -15.56 14.04 4.36
CA GLU A 12 -15.83 12.86 5.22
C GLU A 12 -15.39 11.54 4.57
N GLU A 13 -15.52 11.40 3.25
CA GLU A 13 -15.08 10.21 2.53
C GLU A 13 -13.57 9.94 2.65
N HIS A 14 -12.75 11.00 2.63
CA HIS A 14 -11.30 10.89 2.78
C HIS A 14 -10.94 10.60 4.23
N ILE A 15 -11.64 11.26 5.18
CA ILE A 15 -11.45 11.03 6.60
C ILE A 15 -11.76 9.57 6.94
N ARG A 16 -12.86 9.03 6.43
CA ARG A 16 -13.23 7.64 6.66
C ARG A 16 -12.23 6.67 6.06
N ALA A 17 -11.69 6.93 4.86
CA ALA A 17 -10.59 6.14 4.29
C ALA A 17 -9.33 6.16 5.16
N VAL A 18 -8.93 7.34 5.65
CA VAL A 18 -7.80 7.46 6.59
C VAL A 18 -8.09 6.78 7.93
N VAL A 19 -9.34 6.60 8.34
CA VAL A 19 -9.63 5.81 9.54
C VAL A 19 -9.59 4.31 9.22
N SER A 20 -10.25 3.86 8.16
CA SER A 20 -10.45 2.45 7.86
C SER A 20 -9.20 1.71 7.35
N HIS A 21 -8.17 2.41 6.87
CA HIS A 21 -6.91 1.73 6.49
C HIS A 21 -6.24 0.98 7.66
N GLY A 22 -6.51 1.39 8.91
CA GLY A 22 -6.03 0.73 10.13
C GLY A 22 -6.91 -0.43 10.64
N TRP A 23 -7.86 -0.91 9.83
CA TRP A 23 -8.84 -1.91 10.24
C TRP A 23 -8.21 -3.23 10.70
N GLY A 24 -8.63 -3.72 11.88
CA GLY A 24 -8.15 -4.97 12.47
C GLY A 24 -6.76 -4.87 13.11
N ILE A 25 -6.12 -3.69 13.07
CA ILE A 25 -4.84 -3.43 13.74
C ILE A 25 -5.00 -2.33 14.78
N PHE A 26 -5.58 -1.20 14.39
CA PHE A 26 -5.72 0.00 15.23
C PHE A 26 -7.17 0.36 15.53
N ASN A 27 -8.12 -0.14 14.73
CA ASN A 27 -9.55 0.12 14.91
C ASN A 27 -10.41 -0.95 14.22
N ASP A 28 -11.73 -0.90 14.48
CA ASP A 28 -12.71 -1.85 13.94
C ASP A 28 -13.52 -1.30 12.75
N VAL A 29 -13.08 -0.19 12.13
CA VAL A 29 -13.79 0.44 11.01
C VAL A 29 -13.42 -0.23 9.68
N GLU A 30 -14.28 -1.12 9.20
CA GLU A 30 -14.06 -1.85 7.95
C GLU A 30 -14.05 -0.93 6.69
N PRO A 31 -13.10 -1.14 5.75
CA PRO A 31 -13.12 -0.56 4.41
C PRO A 31 -14.32 -1.05 3.58
N GLN A 32 -15.15 -0.13 3.11
CA GLN A 32 -16.38 -0.39 2.37
C GLN A 32 -16.29 0.07 0.92
N THR A 33 -15.77 1.28 0.67
CA THR A 33 -15.67 1.83 -0.69
C THR A 33 -14.39 1.38 -1.40
N ASN A 34 -14.32 1.53 -2.72
CA ASN A 34 -13.12 1.19 -3.48
C ASN A 34 -11.89 2.01 -3.05
N MET A 35 -12.08 3.29 -2.72
CA MET A 35 -11.00 4.14 -2.22
C MET A 35 -10.45 3.65 -0.88
N GLU A 36 -11.34 3.27 0.04
CA GLU A 36 -10.95 2.75 1.36
C GLU A 36 -10.22 1.42 1.25
N LYS A 37 -10.74 0.50 0.42
CA LYS A 37 -10.13 -0.80 0.16
C LYS A 37 -8.77 -0.66 -0.53
N ALA A 38 -8.67 0.27 -1.49
CA ALA A 38 -7.40 0.58 -2.15
C ALA A 38 -6.38 1.09 -1.15
N LEU A 39 -6.72 2.10 -0.34
CA LEU A 39 -5.80 2.63 0.68
C LEU A 39 -5.36 1.56 1.68
N TYR A 40 -6.30 0.76 2.19
CA TYR A 40 -6.01 -0.38 3.08
C TYR A 40 -5.05 -1.38 2.46
N ALA A 41 -5.22 -1.70 1.16
CA ALA A 41 -4.41 -2.69 0.46
C ALA A 41 -2.99 -2.19 0.13
N VAL A 42 -2.87 -0.92 -0.25
CA VAL A 42 -1.60 -0.37 -0.77
C VAL A 42 -0.69 0.18 0.31
N ASP A 43 -1.20 0.58 1.48
CA ASP A 43 -0.40 1.21 2.55
C ASP A 43 0.82 0.36 2.94
N GLU A 44 0.60 -0.88 3.39
CA GLU A 44 1.67 -1.85 3.70
C GLU A 44 2.49 -2.25 2.46
N LEU A 45 1.84 -2.34 1.30
CA LEU A 45 2.47 -2.78 0.06
C LEU A 45 3.51 -1.79 -0.46
N THR A 46 3.26 -0.48 -0.33
CA THR A 46 4.21 0.56 -0.73
C THR A 46 5.53 0.44 0.05
N GLY A 47 5.48 0.04 1.32
CA GLY A 47 6.67 -0.25 2.14
C GLY A 47 7.48 -1.42 1.59
N LEU A 48 6.83 -2.50 1.18
CA LEU A 48 7.50 -3.64 0.54
C LEU A 48 8.14 -3.24 -0.79
N ILE A 49 7.40 -2.56 -1.66
CA ILE A 49 7.88 -2.11 -2.98
C ILE A 49 9.10 -1.18 -2.81
N THR A 50 9.01 -0.23 -1.88
CA THR A 50 10.10 0.70 -1.55
C THR A 50 11.34 -0.06 -1.08
N ALA A 51 11.19 -1.03 -0.17
CA ALA A 51 12.31 -1.86 0.28
C ALA A 51 12.96 -2.63 -0.88
N VAL A 52 12.17 -3.14 -1.82
CA VAL A 52 12.67 -3.81 -3.03
C VAL A 52 13.42 -2.83 -3.93
N ALA A 53 12.92 -1.61 -4.13
CA ALA A 53 13.59 -0.59 -4.94
C ALA A 53 14.95 -0.21 -4.36
N ILE A 54 15.03 0.06 -3.04
CA ILE A 54 16.24 0.53 -2.34
C ILE A 54 17.42 -0.44 -2.44
N ILE A 55 17.17 -1.76 -2.44
CA ILE A 55 18.24 -2.76 -2.50
C ILE A 55 18.78 -3.02 -3.92
N ARG A 56 18.13 -2.46 -4.96
CA ARG A 56 18.61 -2.61 -6.34
C ARG A 56 19.78 -1.65 -6.57
N PRO A 57 20.75 -2.01 -7.44
CA PRO A 57 21.84 -1.10 -7.79
C PRO A 57 21.36 0.25 -8.33
N SER A 58 20.26 0.27 -9.10
CA SER A 58 19.66 1.50 -9.63
C SER A 58 18.96 2.36 -8.57
N LYS A 59 18.57 1.77 -7.43
CA LYS A 59 17.70 2.38 -6.41
C LYS A 59 16.45 3.06 -6.99
N SER A 60 15.98 2.56 -8.14
CA SER A 60 14.96 3.22 -8.93
C SER A 60 13.72 2.35 -9.13
N MET A 61 12.57 3.01 -9.30
CA MET A 61 11.28 2.44 -9.70
C MET A 61 11.09 2.33 -11.22
N ALA A 62 11.94 2.99 -12.02
CA ALA A 62 11.77 3.12 -13.47
C ALA A 62 11.65 1.77 -14.19
N ASP A 63 12.48 0.80 -13.78
CA ASP A 63 12.56 -0.56 -14.31
C ASP A 63 12.17 -1.61 -13.26
N LEU A 64 11.43 -1.21 -12.22
CA LEU A 64 10.92 -2.16 -11.24
C LEU A 64 9.68 -2.87 -11.79
N GLU A 65 9.68 -4.20 -11.72
CA GLU A 65 8.55 -5.03 -12.13
C GLU A 65 8.00 -5.86 -10.97
N ALA A 66 6.71 -6.21 -11.04
CA ALA A 66 6.04 -7.03 -10.04
C ALA A 66 6.76 -8.36 -9.77
N LYS A 67 7.43 -8.95 -10.76
CA LYS A 67 8.21 -10.19 -10.58
C LYS A 67 9.31 -10.04 -9.52
N ALA A 68 9.99 -8.91 -9.46
CA ALA A 68 11.04 -8.66 -8.46
C ALA A 68 10.44 -8.56 -7.05
N VAL A 69 9.31 -7.86 -6.92
CA VAL A 69 8.57 -7.73 -5.67
C VAL A 69 8.02 -9.08 -5.21
N MET A 70 7.40 -9.86 -6.11
CA MET A 70 6.88 -11.20 -5.80
C MET A 70 7.96 -12.21 -5.43
N LYS A 71 9.21 -12.01 -5.86
CA LYS A 71 10.34 -12.83 -5.38
C LYS A 71 10.62 -12.56 -3.90
N LYS A 72 10.56 -11.29 -3.47
CA LYS A 72 10.76 -10.86 -2.07
C LYS A 72 9.53 -11.05 -1.20
N TRP A 73 8.34 -11.06 -1.79
CA TRP A 73 7.08 -11.39 -1.13
C TRP A 73 7.17 -12.71 -0.34
N LYS A 74 7.76 -13.76 -0.94
CA LYS A 74 7.91 -15.10 -0.34
C LYS A 74 8.91 -15.15 0.81
N ASP A 75 9.84 -14.19 0.87
CA ASP A 75 10.84 -14.08 1.92
C ASP A 75 10.26 -13.25 3.06
N LYS A 76 9.67 -13.92 4.06
CA LYS A 76 9.04 -13.25 5.21
C LYS A 76 10.03 -12.47 6.08
N SER A 77 11.33 -12.77 6.00
CA SER A 77 12.36 -12.03 6.73
C SER A 77 12.67 -10.68 6.07
N PHE A 78 12.49 -10.60 4.75
CA PHE A 78 12.64 -9.36 4.01
C PHE A 78 11.47 -8.42 4.30
N ALA A 79 11.77 -7.18 4.69
CA ALA A 79 10.77 -6.22 5.15
C ALA A 79 9.84 -6.86 6.22
N ALA A 80 10.44 -7.39 7.29
CA ALA A 80 9.72 -8.13 8.33
C ALA A 80 8.62 -7.30 9.03
N GLY A 81 8.69 -5.97 8.95
CA GLY A 81 7.63 -5.08 9.44
C GLY A 81 6.38 -5.07 8.58
N VAL A 82 6.44 -5.54 7.32
CA VAL A 82 5.30 -5.52 6.40
C VAL A 82 4.31 -6.63 6.73
N ASN A 83 3.07 -6.25 6.97
CA ASN A 83 1.99 -7.20 7.23
C ASN A 83 1.39 -7.74 5.92
N ARG A 84 1.90 -8.87 5.44
CA ARG A 84 1.45 -9.49 4.18
C ARG A 84 -0.02 -9.93 4.20
N SER A 85 -0.58 -10.31 5.35
CA SER A 85 -1.98 -10.72 5.42
C SER A 85 -2.94 -9.55 5.25
N VAL A 86 -2.53 -8.33 5.61
CA VAL A 86 -3.28 -7.09 5.33
C VAL A 86 -3.38 -6.87 3.83
N ILE A 87 -2.25 -6.98 3.13
CA ILE A 87 -2.19 -6.83 1.67
C ILE A 87 -3.03 -7.91 0.97
N GLU A 88 -2.93 -9.17 1.38
CA GLU A 88 -3.75 -10.28 0.85
C GLU A 88 -5.25 -10.04 1.04
N LYS A 89 -5.64 -9.61 2.25
CA LYS A 89 -7.03 -9.27 2.56
C LYS A 89 -7.51 -8.09 1.73
N GLY A 90 -6.70 -7.04 1.58
CA GLY A 90 -7.03 -5.88 0.76
C GLY A 90 -7.21 -6.23 -0.73
N ALA A 91 -6.31 -7.05 -1.29
CA ALA A 91 -6.43 -7.56 -2.65
C ALA A 91 -7.74 -8.36 -2.83
N ALA A 92 -8.08 -9.23 -1.88
CA ALA A 92 -9.32 -9.99 -1.90
C ALA A 92 -10.58 -9.09 -1.82
N MET A 93 -10.56 -8.03 -1.01
CA MET A 93 -11.66 -7.06 -0.92
C MET A 93 -11.89 -6.28 -2.22
N LEU A 94 -10.82 -6.06 -2.98
CA LEU A 94 -10.83 -5.43 -4.30
C LEU A 94 -11.18 -6.41 -5.43
N GLY A 95 -11.16 -7.72 -5.16
CA GLY A 95 -11.37 -8.75 -6.17
C GLY A 95 -10.24 -8.87 -7.18
N VAL A 96 -9.00 -8.56 -6.77
CA VAL A 96 -7.80 -8.62 -7.63
C VAL A 96 -6.75 -9.55 -7.06
N GLU A 97 -5.86 -10.06 -7.91
CA GLU A 97 -4.72 -10.84 -7.46
C GLU A 97 -3.65 -9.95 -6.82
N VAL A 98 -2.92 -10.45 -5.81
CA VAL A 98 -1.82 -9.69 -5.17
C VAL A 98 -0.80 -9.22 -6.19
N ARG A 99 -0.52 -10.03 -7.22
CA ARG A 99 0.42 -9.65 -8.28
C ARG A 99 -0.08 -8.49 -9.15
N GLU A 100 -1.38 -8.40 -9.37
CA GLU A 100 -2.00 -7.29 -10.10
C GLU A 100 -1.92 -6.02 -9.25
N LEU A 101 -2.30 -6.11 -7.97
CA LEU A 101 -2.17 -5.00 -7.01
C LEU A 101 -0.73 -4.48 -6.91
N VAL A 102 0.26 -5.38 -6.92
CA VAL A 102 1.69 -5.01 -6.96
C VAL A 102 2.02 -4.22 -8.23
N THR A 103 1.49 -4.66 -9.38
CA THR A 103 1.74 -3.99 -10.67
C THR A 103 1.17 -2.58 -10.65
N ASP A 104 -0.09 -2.42 -10.23
CA ASP A 104 -0.77 -1.13 -10.17
C ASP A 104 -0.10 -0.18 -9.17
N THR A 105 0.30 -0.70 -8.00
CA THR A 105 1.01 0.10 -7.00
C THR A 105 2.38 0.57 -7.52
N ILE A 106 3.13 -0.27 -8.25
CA ILE A 106 4.39 0.15 -8.88
C ILE A 106 4.13 1.26 -9.91
N MET A 107 3.10 1.14 -10.76
CA MET A 107 2.78 2.16 -11.76
C MET A 107 2.44 3.49 -11.09
N GLY A 108 1.58 3.48 -10.07
CA GLY A 108 1.21 4.71 -9.33
C GLY A 108 2.40 5.35 -8.61
N MET A 109 3.22 4.55 -7.91
CA MET A 109 4.43 5.07 -7.27
C MET A 109 5.45 5.61 -8.27
N ARG A 110 5.52 5.07 -9.49
CA ARG A 110 6.45 5.53 -10.53
C ARG A 110 6.14 6.96 -10.99
N GLU A 111 4.87 7.37 -11.01
CA GLU A 111 4.47 8.74 -11.36
C GLU A 111 5.00 9.80 -10.38
N VAL A 112 5.36 9.37 -9.16
CA VAL A 112 5.83 10.25 -8.09
C VAL A 112 7.20 9.83 -7.57
N ALA A 113 7.95 9.01 -8.31
CA ALA A 113 9.23 8.43 -7.90
C ALA A 113 10.22 9.49 -7.36
N ASP A 114 10.40 10.58 -8.12
CA ASP A 114 11.26 11.70 -7.74
C ASP A 114 10.87 12.36 -6.40
N LYS A 115 9.58 12.34 -6.03
CA LYS A 115 9.06 12.92 -4.78
C LYS A 115 9.24 12.00 -3.58
N ILE A 116 9.37 10.70 -3.81
CA ILE A 116 9.52 9.67 -2.77
C ILE A 116 10.96 9.14 -2.67
N GLY A 117 11.89 9.72 -3.43
CA GLY A 117 13.33 9.39 -3.40
C GLY A 117 13.67 8.06 -4.05
N LEU A 118 12.88 7.64 -5.06
CA LEU A 118 13.01 6.39 -5.82
C LEU A 118 12.99 6.61 -7.34
#